data_AF-L2GL78-F1
#
_entry.id   AF-L2GL78-F1
#
_cell.length_a   1.000
_cell.length_b   1.000
_cell.length_c   1.000
_cell.angle_alpha   90.00
_cell.angle_beta   90.00
_cell.angle_gamma   90.00
#
_symmetry.space_group_name_H-M   'P 1'
#
loop_
_entity.id
_entity.type
_entity.pdbx_description
1 polymer ?
#
loop_
_entity_poly.entity_id
_entity_poly.type
_entity_poly.pdbx_seq_one_letter_code
_entity_poly.pdbx_strand_id
1 'polypeptide(L)'
;MASEADNSVQSKTSENTKSSKANLDSGKNGGDRILFESLVDNEKEYLKNNLRSSLFEDERTYSYPCSVFCRWLVKQFERIHTHAPSATLLYNLEFLDRKTKAKGLFDCNGSDEKKEAYLSNIIKCKEQKYKDDMDIHALASASKTYIKNHIKFFDAQIVGRLNELYQSDSNRNDRLFFMERLPFIMMNRTVFRLIKGLVLKLDANKKETGMSLDKSIKAWSNAIIPCEVHEEKREAVLKDILNAEFDYVPLGFYD
;
A
#
# COMPACT_ATOMS: atom_id res chain seq x y z
N MET A 1 -71.63 24.62 -2.31
CA MET A 1 -71.03 25.86 -2.84
C MET A 1 -69.80 26.15 -2.02
N ALA A 2 -68.65 26.30 -2.71
CA ALA A 2 -67.52 27.19 -2.44
C ALA A 2 -67.00 27.39 -1.00
N SER A 3 -65.72 27.57 -0.70
CA SER A 3 -64.44 27.44 -1.40
C SER A 3 -63.39 27.91 -0.37
N GLU A 4 -62.17 27.42 -0.54
CA GLU A 4 -60.91 28.18 -0.37
C GLU A 4 -60.38 28.68 1.00
N ALA A 5 -59.06 28.47 1.07
CA ALA A 5 -57.99 29.34 1.57
C ALA A 5 -57.48 29.16 3.02
N ASP A 6 -56.30 28.53 3.08
CA ASP A 6 -55.01 29.14 3.50
C ASP A 6 -55.03 30.10 4.69
N ASN A 7 -54.26 29.80 5.75
CA ASN A 7 -52.82 30.11 5.77
C ASN A 7 -52.16 29.83 7.14
N SER A 8 -50.91 29.39 7.05
CA SER A 8 -49.76 29.61 7.96
C SER A 8 -49.97 29.98 9.44
N VAL A 9 -49.32 29.24 10.35
CA VAL A 9 -48.46 29.82 11.41
C VAL A 9 -47.26 28.89 11.70
N GLN A 10 -46.07 29.47 11.61
CA GLN A 10 -44.75 28.90 11.90
C GLN A 10 -44.50 28.76 13.42
N SER A 11 -43.68 27.79 13.84
CA SER A 11 -42.54 28.09 14.73
C SER A 11 -41.43 27.03 14.69
N LYS A 12 -40.27 27.48 14.20
CA LYS A 12 -38.88 27.16 14.55
C LYS A 12 -38.58 25.88 15.36
N THR A 13 -37.73 25.01 14.79
CA THR A 13 -36.48 24.61 15.47
C THR A 13 -35.38 24.29 14.46
N SER A 14 -34.22 24.82 14.79
CA SER A 14 -32.96 24.98 14.07
C SER A 14 -32.19 23.68 13.78
N GLU A 15 -31.46 23.77 12.66
CA GLU A 15 -30.34 22.95 12.21
C GLU A 15 -29.35 22.57 13.33
N ASN A 16 -28.82 21.34 13.26
CA ASN A 16 -27.57 21.00 13.94
C ASN A 16 -26.80 19.93 13.17
N THR A 17 -26.19 20.36 12.06
CA THR A 17 -25.19 19.60 11.31
C THR A 17 -23.86 19.72 12.05
N LYS A 18 -23.53 18.74 12.91
CA LYS A 18 -22.20 18.66 13.54
C LYS A 18 -21.18 18.11 12.54
N SER A 19 -20.49 19.03 11.89
CA SER A 19 -19.15 18.86 11.33
C SER A 19 -18.18 18.40 12.44
N SER A 20 -17.67 17.18 12.34
CA SER A 20 -16.57 16.68 13.16
C SER A 20 -15.25 17.17 12.57
N LYS A 21 -14.67 18.19 13.19
CA LYS A 21 -13.30 18.66 12.93
C LYS A 21 -12.30 17.52 13.15
N ALA A 22 -11.54 17.21 12.10
CA ALA A 22 -10.35 16.39 12.19
C ALA A 22 -9.30 17.07 13.09
N ASN A 23 -8.63 16.29 13.93
CA ASN A 23 -7.52 16.73 14.77
C ASN A 23 -6.33 17.13 13.89
N LEU A 24 -6.08 18.43 13.79
CA LEU A 24 -4.89 19.02 13.21
C LEU A 24 -3.77 18.99 14.26
N ASP A 25 -2.71 18.23 14.00
CA ASP A 25 -1.49 18.27 14.79
C ASP A 25 -0.56 19.38 14.28
N SER A 26 -0.40 20.43 15.09
CA SER A 26 0.35 21.64 14.75
C SER A 26 1.84 21.48 15.04
N GLY A 27 2.53 20.73 14.19
CA GLY A 27 3.98 20.77 14.03
C GLY A 27 4.33 21.62 12.80
N LYS A 28 5.25 22.58 12.95
CA LYS A 28 5.64 23.59 11.95
C LYS A 28 5.70 23.03 10.51
N ASN A 29 4.81 23.55 9.64
CA ASN A 29 4.40 23.12 8.27
C ASN A 29 3.13 22.24 8.15
N GLY A 30 2.32 22.11 9.20
CA GLY A 30 1.15 21.21 9.27
C GLY A 30 -0.16 21.66 8.60
N GLY A 31 -0.11 22.37 7.47
CA GLY A 31 -1.32 22.82 6.75
C GLY A 31 -1.72 21.98 5.52
N ASP A 32 -0.75 21.32 4.88
CA ASP A 32 -0.92 20.86 3.49
C ASP A 32 -0.96 19.34 3.33
N ARG A 33 -1.07 18.57 4.43
CA ARG A 33 -1.05 17.11 4.40
C ARG A 33 -1.98 16.48 5.43
N ILE A 34 -2.54 15.31 5.10
CA ILE A 34 -3.39 14.51 5.97
C ILE A 34 -2.74 13.14 6.17
N LEU A 35 -2.77 12.61 7.39
CA LEU A 35 -2.39 11.22 7.64
C LEU A 35 -3.39 10.29 6.93
N PHE A 36 -2.93 9.49 5.98
CA PHE A 36 -3.80 8.59 5.20
C PHE A 36 -4.63 7.68 6.11
N GLU A 37 -4.07 7.20 7.22
CA GLU A 37 -4.79 6.33 8.14
C GLU A 37 -5.89 7.02 8.95
N SER A 38 -5.84 8.35 9.11
CA SER A 38 -6.90 9.08 9.81
C SER A 38 -8.16 9.28 8.98
N LEU A 39 -8.09 9.01 7.67
CA LEU A 39 -9.23 9.09 6.76
C LEU A 39 -10.20 7.93 7.01
N VAL A 40 -11.50 8.21 6.88
CA VAL A 40 -12.50 7.13 6.89
C VAL A 40 -12.49 6.35 5.58
N ASP A 41 -13.02 5.13 5.57
CA ASP A 41 -12.91 4.23 4.40
C ASP A 41 -13.46 4.84 3.10
N ASN A 42 -14.56 5.60 3.19
CA ASN A 42 -15.13 6.30 2.03
C ASN A 42 -14.19 7.38 1.48
N GLU A 43 -13.47 8.11 2.35
CA GLU A 43 -12.49 9.12 1.94
C GLU A 43 -11.25 8.47 1.33
N LYS A 44 -10.79 7.36 1.90
CA LYS A 44 -9.69 6.56 1.34
C LYS A 44 -10.03 6.04 -0.04
N GLU A 45 -11.26 5.56 -0.24
CA GLU A 45 -11.74 5.07 -1.52
C GLU A 45 -11.90 6.20 -2.55
N TYR A 46 -12.47 7.33 -2.15
CA TYR A 46 -12.58 8.53 -2.98
C TYR A 46 -11.21 9.00 -3.46
N LEU A 47 -10.26 9.21 -2.53
CA LEU A 47 -8.89 9.61 -2.84
C LEU A 47 -8.22 8.63 -3.81
N LYS A 48 -8.33 7.32 -3.56
CA LYS A 48 -7.78 6.29 -4.46
C LYS A 48 -8.33 6.43 -5.87
N ASN A 49 -9.63 6.61 -6.01
CA ASN A 49 -10.27 6.72 -7.33
C ASN A 49 -9.80 7.99 -8.05
N ASN A 50 -9.80 9.14 -7.38
CA ASN A 50 -9.32 10.40 -7.95
C ASN A 50 -7.86 10.28 -8.42
N LEU A 51 -6.99 9.72 -7.58
CA LEU A 51 -5.60 9.50 -7.92
C LEU A 51 -5.46 8.59 -9.14
N ARG A 52 -6.21 7.49 -9.21
CA ARG A 52 -6.19 6.61 -10.39
C ARG A 52 -6.65 7.35 -11.65
N SER A 53 -7.76 8.09 -11.59
CA SER A 53 -8.26 8.88 -12.73
C SER A 53 -7.22 9.91 -13.20
N SER A 54 -6.50 10.54 -12.28
CA SER A 54 -5.43 11.49 -12.62
C SER A 54 -4.19 10.85 -13.26
N LEU A 55 -3.92 9.57 -12.98
CA LEU A 55 -2.72 8.88 -13.44
C LEU A 55 -2.90 8.13 -14.76
N PHE A 56 -4.12 7.70 -15.05
CA PHE A 56 -4.38 6.76 -16.13
C PHE A 56 -5.30 7.31 -17.22
N GLU A 57 -5.57 8.63 -17.23
CA GLU A 57 -6.50 9.33 -18.14
C GLU A 57 -7.69 8.45 -18.51
N ASP A 58 -8.78 8.52 -17.75
CA ASP A 58 -9.95 7.64 -17.82
C ASP A 58 -10.51 7.45 -19.25
N GLU A 59 -9.86 6.65 -20.10
CA GLU A 59 -10.35 6.40 -21.46
C GLU A 59 -11.57 5.50 -21.40
N ARG A 60 -11.80 4.73 -20.31
CA ARG A 60 -12.94 3.80 -20.24
C ARG A 60 -13.42 3.52 -18.82
N THR A 61 -14.18 4.44 -18.24
CA THR A 61 -15.24 4.03 -17.31
C THR A 61 -16.53 4.86 -17.34
N TYR A 62 -16.58 5.96 -18.11
CA TYR A 62 -17.78 6.82 -18.20
C TYR A 62 -18.57 6.74 -19.51
N SER A 63 -18.32 5.75 -20.37
CA SER A 63 -19.11 5.57 -21.60
C SER A 63 -20.27 4.57 -21.49
N TYR A 64 -20.45 3.90 -20.35
CA TYR A 64 -21.63 3.05 -20.13
C TYR A 64 -22.47 3.57 -18.96
N PRO A 65 -23.76 3.88 -19.17
CA PRO A 65 -24.67 4.26 -18.11
C PRO A 65 -25.08 3.02 -17.32
N CYS A 66 -24.14 2.27 -16.75
CA CYS A 66 -24.54 1.20 -15.85
C CYS A 66 -24.81 1.74 -14.44
N SER A 67 -25.90 1.24 -13.85
CA SER A 67 -26.42 1.62 -12.55
C SER A 67 -25.39 1.44 -11.43
N VAL A 68 -25.62 2.09 -10.28
CA VAL A 68 -24.83 1.94 -9.04
C VAL A 68 -24.58 0.47 -8.70
N PHE A 69 -25.53 -0.41 -9.03
CA PHE A 69 -25.42 -1.86 -8.86
C PHE A 69 -24.32 -2.50 -9.73
N CYS A 70 -24.17 -2.12 -11.00
CA CYS A 70 -23.07 -2.62 -11.84
C CYS A 70 -21.70 -2.24 -11.28
N ARG A 71 -21.52 -0.99 -10.85
CA ARG A 71 -20.26 -0.55 -10.24
C ARG A 71 -19.99 -1.32 -8.96
N TRP A 72 -21.01 -1.56 -8.14
CA TRP A 72 -20.89 -2.40 -6.96
C TRP A 72 -20.51 -3.84 -7.32
N LEU A 73 -21.12 -4.42 -8.35
CA LEU A 73 -20.86 -5.80 -8.81
C LEU A 73 -19.42 -5.95 -9.33
N VAL A 74 -18.97 -5.04 -10.20
CA VAL A 74 -17.57 -4.99 -10.69
C VAL A 74 -16.60 -4.87 -9.52
N LYS A 75 -16.87 -3.98 -8.56
CA LYS A 75 -16.07 -3.87 -7.33
C LYS A 75 -16.05 -5.16 -6.50
N GLN A 76 -17.14 -5.93 -6.47
CA GLN A 76 -17.14 -7.24 -5.80
C GLN A 76 -16.21 -8.22 -6.54
N PHE A 77 -16.23 -8.26 -7.87
CA PHE A 77 -15.35 -9.12 -8.66
C PHE A 77 -13.88 -8.68 -8.66
N GLU A 78 -13.59 -7.38 -8.62
CA GLU A 78 -12.22 -6.88 -8.45
C GLU A 78 -11.65 -7.19 -7.06
N ARG A 79 -12.49 -7.09 -6.01
CA ARG A 79 -12.12 -7.50 -4.64
C ARG A 79 -11.80 -8.99 -4.53
N ILE A 80 -12.37 -9.84 -5.39
CA ILE A 80 -12.11 -11.29 -5.40
C ILE A 80 -10.65 -11.62 -5.77
N HIS A 81 -9.91 -10.70 -6.40
CA HIS A 81 -8.54 -10.95 -6.86
C HIS A 81 -7.44 -10.30 -6.02
N THR A 82 -7.79 -9.53 -4.99
CA THR A 82 -6.83 -9.05 -3.99
C THR A 82 -6.88 -9.96 -2.76
N HIS A 83 -6.10 -11.04 -2.77
CA HIS A 83 -5.96 -11.84 -1.54
C HIS A 83 -5.39 -10.93 -0.45
N ALA A 84 -6.20 -10.68 0.59
CA ALA A 84 -5.72 -10.03 1.80
C ALA A 84 -4.52 -10.82 2.33
N PRO A 85 -3.50 -10.14 2.89
CA PRO A 85 -2.33 -10.84 3.39
C PRO A 85 -2.72 -11.75 4.53
N SER A 86 -2.11 -12.94 4.58
CA SER A 86 -2.26 -13.85 5.72
C SER A 86 -1.91 -13.12 7.03
N ALA A 87 -2.75 -13.26 8.06
CA ALA A 87 -2.46 -12.69 9.37
C ALA A 87 -1.12 -13.20 9.93
N THR A 88 -0.79 -14.47 9.67
CA THR A 88 0.50 -15.07 10.02
C THR A 88 1.66 -14.33 9.35
N LEU A 89 1.52 -13.88 8.10
CA LEU A 89 2.54 -13.05 7.45
C LEU A 89 2.76 -11.74 8.20
N LEU A 90 1.67 -11.04 8.56
CA LEU A 90 1.76 -9.75 9.24
C LEU A 90 2.47 -9.90 10.59
N TYR A 91 2.09 -10.89 11.39
CA TYR A 91 2.77 -11.17 12.66
C TYR A 91 4.25 -11.53 12.46
N ASN A 92 4.58 -12.30 11.43
CA ASN A 92 5.98 -12.64 11.13
C ASN A 92 6.78 -11.37 10.80
N LEU A 93 6.24 -10.47 9.97
CA LEU A 93 6.90 -9.20 9.63
C LEU A 93 7.08 -8.30 10.85
N GLU A 94 6.09 -8.20 11.73
CA GLU A 94 6.19 -7.45 12.99
C GLU A 94 7.21 -8.06 13.96
N PHE A 95 7.32 -9.38 14.01
CA PHE A 95 8.35 -10.05 14.80
C PHE A 95 9.74 -9.78 14.23
N LEU A 96 9.90 -9.90 12.91
CA LEU A 96 11.16 -9.63 12.21
C LEU A 96 11.58 -8.15 12.33
N ASP A 97 10.63 -7.23 12.43
CA ASP A 97 10.87 -5.80 12.67
C ASP A 97 11.59 -5.54 14.00
N ARG A 98 11.33 -6.38 15.02
CA ARG A 98 12.03 -6.32 16.31
C ARG A 98 13.40 -6.98 16.28
N LYS A 99 13.72 -7.70 15.20
CA LYS A 99 14.96 -8.46 15.00
C LYS A 99 15.87 -7.83 13.95
N THR A 100 15.65 -6.58 13.54
CA THR A 100 16.44 -5.88 12.50
C THR A 100 17.90 -5.62 12.86
N LYS A 101 18.37 -6.01 14.06
CA LYS A 101 19.79 -6.00 14.43
C LYS A 101 20.50 -7.33 14.13
N ALA A 102 19.76 -8.37 13.74
CA ALA A 102 20.33 -9.65 13.39
C ALA A 102 21.17 -9.56 12.11
N LYS A 103 22.37 -10.13 12.15
CA LYS A 103 23.30 -10.17 11.02
C LYS A 103 22.74 -10.99 9.86
N GLY A 104 22.69 -10.43 8.65
CA GLY A 104 22.25 -11.13 7.45
C GLY A 104 20.74 -11.39 7.36
N LEU A 105 19.90 -10.65 8.10
CA LEU A 105 18.44 -10.76 7.97
C LEU A 105 18.01 -10.41 6.52
N PHE A 106 17.24 -11.30 5.87
CA PHE A 106 16.85 -11.26 4.45
C PHE A 106 17.96 -11.43 3.40
N ASP A 107 19.21 -11.67 3.84
CA ASP A 107 20.35 -12.03 2.98
C ASP A 107 20.72 -13.51 3.14
N CYS A 108 20.59 -14.04 4.35
CA CYS A 108 20.79 -15.45 4.66
C CYS A 108 19.47 -16.24 4.60
N ASN A 109 19.52 -17.46 4.06
CA ASN A 109 18.33 -18.28 3.83
C ASN A 109 17.84 -19.03 5.08
N GLY A 110 18.74 -19.34 6.03
CA GLY A 110 18.43 -20.21 7.18
C GLY A 110 18.29 -21.69 6.78
N SER A 111 17.69 -22.50 7.65
CA SER A 111 17.38 -23.91 7.38
C SER A 111 16.23 -24.04 6.37
N ASP A 112 16.46 -24.81 5.29
CA ASP A 112 15.44 -25.08 4.26
C ASP A 112 14.21 -25.80 4.83
N GLU A 113 14.40 -26.78 5.71
CA GLU A 113 13.30 -27.50 6.37
C GLU A 113 12.41 -26.54 7.18
N LYS A 114 13.02 -25.66 7.97
CA LYS A 114 12.28 -24.66 8.76
C LYS A 114 11.60 -23.64 7.86
N LYS A 115 12.25 -23.22 6.76
CA LYS A 115 11.69 -22.29 5.79
C LYS A 115 10.41 -22.85 5.17
N GLU A 116 10.42 -24.09 4.71
CA GLU A 116 9.24 -24.75 4.14
C GLU A 116 8.12 -24.92 5.18
N ALA A 117 8.46 -25.27 6.42
CA ALA A 117 7.50 -25.35 7.52
C ALA A 117 6.83 -23.98 7.80
N TYR A 118 7.62 -22.90 7.90
CA TYR A 118 7.09 -21.56 8.11
C TYR A 118 6.26 -21.07 6.92
N LEU A 119 6.68 -21.35 5.69
CA LEU A 119 5.90 -21.03 4.49
C LEU A 119 4.54 -21.75 4.51
N SER A 120 4.52 -23.03 4.89
CA SER A 120 3.28 -23.80 5.05
C SER A 120 2.36 -23.20 6.12
N ASN A 121 2.92 -22.72 7.24
CA ASN A 121 2.15 -22.03 8.28
C ASN A 121 1.56 -20.71 7.77
N ILE A 122 2.31 -19.92 7.01
CA ILE A 122 1.82 -18.66 6.42
C ILE A 122 0.66 -18.94 5.46
N ILE A 123 0.82 -19.92 4.55
CA ILE A 123 -0.21 -20.30 3.56
C ILE A 123 -1.47 -20.81 4.25
N LYS A 124 -1.32 -21.65 5.28
CA LYS A 124 -2.45 -22.25 6.02
C LYS A 124 -3.02 -21.33 7.12
N CYS A 125 -2.52 -20.09 7.23
CA CYS A 125 -2.90 -19.13 8.27
C CYS A 125 -2.84 -19.73 9.69
N LYS A 126 -1.82 -20.57 9.94
CA LYS A 126 -1.61 -21.16 11.27
C LYS A 126 -0.94 -20.17 12.19
N GLU A 127 -1.27 -20.23 13.47
CA GLU A 127 -0.58 -19.47 14.51
C GLU A 127 0.90 -19.86 14.56
N GLN A 128 1.77 -18.85 14.53
CA GLN A 128 3.21 -19.03 14.63
C GLN A 128 3.65 -18.76 16.07
N LYS A 129 4.21 -19.77 16.73
CA LYS A 129 4.74 -19.63 18.09
C LYS A 129 6.17 -19.09 18.03
N TYR A 130 6.36 -17.83 18.40
CA TYR A 130 7.68 -17.20 18.44
C TYR A 130 8.45 -17.64 19.69
N LYS A 131 9.67 -18.13 19.49
CA LYS A 131 10.61 -18.55 20.54
C LYS A 131 11.97 -17.91 20.30
N ASP A 132 12.78 -17.81 21.34
CA ASP A 132 14.09 -17.16 21.27
C ASP A 132 15.12 -17.94 20.42
N ASP A 133 14.96 -19.25 20.31
CA ASP A 133 15.80 -20.17 19.52
C ASP A 133 15.32 -20.36 18.06
N MET A 134 14.35 -19.55 17.63
CA MET A 134 13.79 -19.62 16.29
C MET A 134 14.83 -19.27 15.23
N ASP A 135 14.79 -19.99 14.10
CA ASP A 135 15.57 -19.64 12.92
C ASP A 135 14.94 -18.44 12.21
N ILE A 136 15.36 -17.25 12.60
CA ILE A 136 14.86 -15.98 12.07
C ILE A 136 15.20 -15.79 10.59
N HIS A 137 16.25 -16.44 10.08
CA HIS A 137 16.64 -16.35 8.67
C HIS A 137 15.72 -17.22 7.80
N ALA A 138 15.38 -18.42 8.27
CA ALA A 138 14.36 -19.25 7.65
C ALA A 138 12.98 -18.56 7.65
N LEU A 139 12.61 -17.89 8.75
CA LEU A 139 11.36 -17.14 8.83
C LEU A 139 11.32 -15.93 7.87
N ALA A 140 12.42 -15.18 7.79
CA ALA A 140 12.58 -14.06 6.86
C ALA A 140 12.46 -14.53 5.41
N SER A 141 13.13 -15.63 5.07
CA SER A 141 13.08 -16.26 3.75
C SER A 141 11.70 -16.76 3.40
N ALA A 142 11.01 -17.46 4.32
CA ALA A 142 9.65 -17.94 4.11
C ALA A 142 8.68 -16.79 3.87
N SER A 143 8.79 -15.71 4.66
CA SER A 143 7.95 -14.51 4.52
C SER A 143 8.18 -13.83 3.17
N LYS A 144 9.45 -13.69 2.74
CA LYS A 144 9.82 -13.11 1.44
C LYS A 144 9.34 -13.98 0.27
N THR A 145 9.47 -15.31 0.37
CA THR A 145 8.95 -16.26 -0.63
C THR A 145 7.43 -16.16 -0.74
N TYR A 146 6.73 -16.08 0.40
CA TYR A 146 5.29 -15.91 0.40
C TYR A 146 4.88 -14.59 -0.28
N ILE A 147 5.55 -13.49 0.06
CA ILE A 147 5.30 -12.17 -0.55
C ILE A 147 5.47 -12.24 -2.07
N LYS A 148 6.60 -12.78 -2.55
CA LYS A 148 6.88 -12.93 -3.98
C LYS A 148 5.79 -13.69 -4.74
N ASN A 149 5.24 -14.75 -4.14
CA ASN A 149 4.37 -15.70 -4.83
C ASN A 149 2.87 -15.41 -4.64
N HIS A 150 2.49 -14.75 -3.54
CA HIS A 150 1.08 -14.63 -3.14
C HIS A 150 0.62 -13.19 -2.94
N ILE A 151 1.53 -12.22 -2.81
CA ILE A 151 1.16 -10.83 -2.58
C ILE A 151 1.34 -10.03 -3.87
N LYS A 152 0.24 -9.43 -4.34
CA LYS A 152 0.28 -8.45 -5.42
C LYS A 152 0.31 -7.04 -4.84
N PHE A 153 1.28 -6.23 -5.25
CA PHE A 153 1.35 -4.80 -4.90
C PHE A 153 0.79 -3.89 -5.99
N PHE A 154 0.75 -4.38 -7.23
CA PHE A 154 0.39 -3.60 -8.41
C PHE A 154 -0.56 -4.40 -9.30
N ASP A 155 -1.53 -3.71 -9.88
CA ASP A 155 -2.36 -4.23 -10.96
C ASP A 155 -1.68 -4.04 -12.33
N ALA A 156 -2.30 -4.58 -13.37
CA ALA A 156 -1.77 -4.54 -14.72
C ALA A 156 -1.62 -3.11 -15.27
N GLN A 157 -2.50 -2.17 -14.90
CA GLN A 157 -2.41 -0.77 -15.35
C GLN A 157 -1.19 -0.08 -14.74
N ILE A 158 -0.98 -0.25 -13.43
CA ILE A 158 0.21 0.26 -12.73
C ILE A 158 1.48 -0.34 -13.35
N VAL A 159 1.50 -1.65 -13.61
CA VAL A 159 2.66 -2.32 -14.22
C VAL A 159 2.96 -1.76 -15.62
N GLY A 160 1.93 -1.59 -16.46
CA GLY A 160 2.08 -0.98 -17.78
C GLY A 160 2.70 0.42 -17.69
N ARG A 161 2.18 1.25 -16.79
CA ARG A 161 2.68 2.61 -16.58
C ARG A 161 4.10 2.65 -16.01
N LEU A 162 4.46 1.71 -15.13
CA LEU A 162 5.85 1.57 -14.66
C LEU A 162 6.79 1.23 -15.81
N ASN A 163 6.40 0.36 -16.74
CA ASN A 163 7.22 0.06 -17.91
C ASN A 163 7.42 1.30 -18.80
N GLU A 164 6.37 2.07 -19.07
CA GLU A 164 6.47 3.32 -19.83
C GLU A 164 7.40 4.34 -19.14
N LEU A 165 7.21 4.57 -17.84
CA LEU A 165 7.93 5.59 -17.08
C LEU A 165 9.41 5.27 -16.83
N TYR A 166 9.84 4.03 -17.08
CA TYR A 166 11.24 3.60 -16.95
C TYR A 166 11.89 3.24 -18.29
N GLN A 167 11.25 3.58 -19.42
CA GLN A 167 11.91 3.64 -20.73
C GLN A 167 12.92 4.80 -20.76
N SER A 168 13.95 4.67 -21.61
CA SER A 168 15.08 5.62 -21.68
C SER A 168 14.68 7.06 -21.97
N ASP A 169 13.59 7.27 -22.71
CA ASP A 169 13.14 8.60 -23.16
C ASP A 169 12.01 9.19 -22.30
N SER A 170 11.69 8.53 -21.17
CA SER A 170 10.60 8.96 -20.28
C SER A 170 10.92 10.27 -19.55
N ASN A 171 9.91 11.15 -19.45
CA ASN A 171 10.02 12.40 -18.72
C ASN A 171 10.14 12.16 -17.21
N ARG A 172 11.20 12.69 -16.60
CA ARG A 172 11.44 12.59 -15.16
C ARG A 172 10.29 13.17 -14.33
N ASN A 173 9.67 14.25 -14.80
CA ASN A 173 8.56 14.89 -14.08
C ASN A 173 7.33 13.98 -14.01
N ASP A 174 7.03 13.27 -15.10
CA ASP A 174 5.91 12.31 -15.14
C ASP A 174 6.16 11.12 -14.21
N ARG A 175 7.43 10.67 -14.13
CA ARG A 175 7.83 9.62 -13.17
C ARG A 175 7.65 10.07 -11.74
N LEU A 176 8.11 11.28 -11.40
CA LEU A 176 7.95 11.83 -10.04
C LEU A 176 6.47 11.99 -9.69
N PHE A 177 5.70 12.57 -10.61
CA PHE A 177 4.25 12.73 -10.47
C PHE A 177 3.54 11.41 -10.18
N PHE A 178 3.90 10.34 -10.89
CA PHE A 178 3.37 9.00 -10.66
C PHE A 178 3.81 8.41 -9.32
N MET A 179 5.10 8.49 -8.99
CA MET A 179 5.68 7.89 -7.79
C MET A 179 5.18 8.52 -6.49
N GLU A 180 4.86 9.82 -6.49
CA GLU A 180 4.24 10.47 -5.33
C GLU A 180 2.84 9.94 -5.00
N ARG A 181 2.12 9.41 -5.99
CA ARG A 181 0.72 8.96 -5.87
C ARG A 181 0.61 7.44 -5.69
N LEU A 182 1.57 6.70 -6.23
CA LEU A 182 1.61 5.24 -6.22
C LEU A 182 1.37 4.61 -4.82
N PRO A 183 1.97 5.10 -3.72
CA PRO A 183 1.75 4.54 -2.39
C PRO A 183 0.29 4.47 -1.94
N PHE A 184 -0.57 5.36 -2.46
CA PHE A 184 -1.97 5.45 -2.06
C PHE A 184 -2.89 4.58 -2.90
N ILE A 185 -2.51 4.30 -4.15
CA ILE A 185 -3.28 3.46 -5.07
C ILE A 185 -2.79 2.00 -5.15
N MET A 186 -1.67 1.69 -4.49
CA MET A 186 -1.11 0.34 -4.48
C MET A 186 -1.97 -0.65 -3.70
N MET A 187 -1.91 -1.90 -4.13
CA MET A 187 -2.50 -3.03 -3.43
C MET A 187 -1.62 -3.43 -2.24
N ASN A 188 -2.22 -4.04 -1.20
CA ASN A 188 -1.48 -4.54 -0.04
C ASN A 188 -0.53 -3.50 0.59
N ARG A 189 -0.91 -2.21 0.57
CA ARG A 189 -0.12 -1.08 1.08
C ARG A 189 0.43 -1.32 2.48
N THR A 190 -0.36 -1.92 3.37
CA THR A 190 0.05 -2.24 4.75
C THR A 190 1.28 -3.15 4.79
N VAL A 191 1.30 -4.21 3.96
CA VAL A 191 2.44 -5.13 3.85
C VAL A 191 3.66 -4.39 3.32
N PHE A 192 3.48 -3.59 2.27
CA PHE A 192 4.59 -2.82 1.72
C PHE A 192 5.15 -1.84 2.75
N ARG A 193 4.30 -1.15 3.51
CA ARG A 193 4.72 -0.23 4.57
C ARG A 193 5.57 -0.93 5.63
N LEU A 194 5.21 -2.15 6.03
CA LEU A 194 6.02 -2.97 6.94
C LEU A 194 7.38 -3.32 6.31
N ILE A 195 7.40 -3.73 5.04
CA ILE A 195 8.64 -4.01 4.31
C ILE A 195 9.52 -2.76 4.21
N LYS A 196 8.94 -1.60 3.88
CA LYS A 196 9.65 -0.32 3.84
C LYS A 196 10.27 0.00 5.21
N GLY A 197 9.51 -0.14 6.29
CA GLY A 197 10.02 0.03 7.65
C GLY A 197 11.19 -0.90 7.97
N LEU A 198 11.08 -2.19 7.62
CA LEU A 198 12.15 -3.18 7.75
C LEU A 198 13.41 -2.78 6.99
N VAL A 199 13.26 -2.43 5.71
CA VAL A 199 14.38 -2.05 4.83
C VAL A 199 15.13 -0.83 5.40
N LEU A 200 14.40 0.20 5.84
CA LEU A 200 15.00 1.41 6.40
C LEU A 200 15.68 1.13 7.75
N LYS A 201 15.08 0.31 8.62
CA LYS A 201 15.71 -0.12 9.87
C LYS A 201 16.95 -0.98 9.65
N LEU A 202 16.97 -1.83 8.62
CA LEU A 202 18.15 -2.61 8.28
C LEU A 202 19.31 -1.72 7.83
N ASP A 203 19.06 -0.72 6.97
CA ASP A 203 20.10 0.25 6.57
C ASP A 203 20.59 1.09 7.75
N ALA A 204 19.68 1.52 8.63
CA ALA A 204 20.05 2.23 9.85
C ALA A 204 20.99 1.40 10.75
N ASN A 205 20.82 0.08 10.77
CA ASN A 205 21.66 -0.87 11.51
C ASN A 205 22.74 -1.54 10.65
N LYS A 206 23.08 -1.00 9.46
CA LYS A 206 23.95 -1.68 8.48
C LYS A 206 25.33 -2.11 8.99
N LYS A 207 25.86 -1.43 10.01
CA LYS A 207 27.14 -1.79 10.65
C LYS A 207 27.05 -3.13 11.40
N GLU A 208 25.91 -3.43 12.00
CA GLU A 208 25.65 -4.68 12.73
C GLU A 208 25.12 -5.76 11.78
N THR A 209 24.23 -5.39 10.86
CA THR A 209 23.50 -6.34 10.03
C THR A 209 24.26 -6.77 8.77
N GLY A 210 25.13 -5.90 8.26
CA GLY A 210 25.75 -6.03 6.93
C GLY A 210 24.80 -5.69 5.76
N MET A 211 23.59 -5.20 6.05
CA MET A 211 22.54 -4.88 5.08
C MET A 211 22.45 -3.38 4.83
N SER A 212 22.97 -2.93 3.68
CA SER A 212 22.75 -1.56 3.19
C SER A 212 21.42 -1.45 2.44
N LEU A 213 20.96 -0.22 2.21
CA LEU A 213 19.78 0.06 1.39
C LEU A 213 19.89 -0.58 0.00
N ASP A 214 21.03 -0.47 -0.67
CA ASP A 214 21.23 -1.06 -2.01
C ASP A 214 21.15 -2.60 -1.98
N LYS A 215 21.73 -3.25 -0.96
CA LYS A 215 21.60 -4.70 -0.77
C LYS A 215 20.14 -5.10 -0.53
N SER A 216 19.42 -4.35 0.30
CA SER A 216 18.00 -4.57 0.55
C SER A 216 17.18 -4.39 -0.74
N ILE A 217 17.43 -3.35 -1.53
CA ILE A 217 16.75 -3.13 -2.81
C ILE A 217 16.97 -4.31 -3.74
N LYS A 218 18.22 -4.76 -3.90
CA LYS A 218 18.54 -5.94 -4.73
C LYS A 218 17.87 -7.22 -4.20
N ALA A 219 17.81 -7.39 -2.88
CA ALA A 219 17.15 -8.52 -2.28
C ALA A 219 15.63 -8.49 -2.52
N TRP A 220 14.99 -7.33 -2.45
CA TRP A 220 13.53 -7.20 -2.46
C TRP A 220 12.91 -6.89 -3.83
N SER A 221 13.69 -6.37 -4.78
CA SER A 221 13.19 -5.96 -6.11
C SER A 221 12.41 -7.07 -6.80
N ASN A 222 12.94 -8.30 -6.79
CA ASN A 222 12.31 -9.48 -7.39
C ASN A 222 11.15 -10.09 -6.58
N ALA A 223 10.94 -9.66 -5.33
CA ALA A 223 9.83 -10.11 -4.51
C ALA A 223 8.65 -9.12 -4.55
N ILE A 224 8.91 -7.86 -4.85
CA ILE A 224 7.92 -6.79 -4.82
C ILE A 224 7.53 -6.36 -6.23
N ILE A 225 8.53 -6.12 -7.09
CA ILE A 225 8.29 -5.61 -8.44
C ILE A 225 7.95 -6.81 -9.35
N PRO A 226 6.80 -6.78 -10.05
CA PRO A 226 6.33 -7.89 -10.87
C PRO A 226 7.32 -8.26 -11.98
N CYS A 227 7.28 -9.50 -12.44
CA CYS A 227 8.23 -9.99 -13.43
C CYS A 227 8.06 -9.34 -14.81
N GLU A 228 6.87 -8.80 -15.07
CA GLU A 228 6.48 -8.03 -16.25
C GLU A 228 7.20 -6.68 -16.35
N VAL A 229 7.76 -6.17 -15.24
CA VAL A 229 8.70 -5.05 -15.29
C VAL A 229 10.08 -5.57 -15.65
N HIS A 230 10.74 -4.94 -16.62
CA HIS A 230 12.09 -5.31 -17.06
C HIS A 230 13.05 -5.44 -15.88
N GLU A 231 13.79 -6.55 -15.80
CA GLU A 231 14.64 -6.92 -14.67
C GLU A 231 15.62 -5.80 -14.28
N GLU A 232 16.28 -5.19 -15.26
CA GLU A 232 17.21 -4.07 -15.09
C GLU A 232 16.58 -2.80 -14.51
N LYS A 233 15.25 -2.66 -14.56
CA LYS A 233 14.53 -1.50 -14.03
C LYS A 233 13.94 -1.73 -12.64
N ARG A 234 13.79 -2.98 -12.19
CA ARG A 234 13.09 -3.31 -10.93
C ARG A 234 13.74 -2.68 -9.71
N GLU A 235 15.06 -2.63 -9.66
CA GLU A 235 15.78 -1.99 -8.56
C GLU A 235 15.55 -0.47 -8.53
N ALA A 236 15.56 0.18 -9.70
CA ALA A 236 15.29 1.61 -9.82
C ALA A 236 13.84 1.95 -9.42
N VAL A 237 12.86 1.15 -9.87
CA VAL A 237 11.46 1.27 -9.47
C VAL A 237 11.32 1.14 -7.96
N LEU A 238 11.87 0.07 -7.37
CA LEU A 238 11.77 -0.13 -5.93
C LEU A 238 12.44 1.00 -5.15
N LYS A 239 13.57 1.51 -5.62
CA LYS A 239 14.27 2.65 -5.01
C LYS A 239 13.39 3.89 -4.96
N ASP A 240 12.74 4.24 -6.08
CA ASP A 240 11.87 5.41 -6.13
C ASP A 240 10.62 5.25 -5.26
N ILE A 241 10.03 4.04 -5.22
CA ILE A 241 8.91 3.75 -4.31
C ILE A 241 9.32 3.88 -2.85
N LEU A 242 10.50 3.36 -2.46
CA LEU A 242 10.98 3.47 -1.08
C LEU A 242 11.19 4.93 -0.65
N ASN A 243 11.54 5.81 -1.60
CA ASN A 243 11.72 7.24 -1.36
C ASN A 243 10.41 8.03 -1.29
N ALA A 244 9.29 7.49 -1.82
CA ALA A 244 8.00 8.17 -1.81
C ALA A 244 7.42 8.30 -0.38
N GLU A 245 6.60 9.32 -0.14
CA GLU A 245 5.85 9.48 1.11
C GLU A 245 4.69 8.47 1.17
N PHE A 246 4.56 7.76 2.29
CA PHE A 246 3.53 6.72 2.44
C PHE A 246 2.43 7.15 3.38
N ASP A 247 2.75 7.82 4.47
CA ASP A 247 1.82 8.03 5.56
C ASP A 247 1.02 9.31 5.36
N TYR A 248 1.62 10.35 4.78
CA TYR A 248 0.99 11.66 4.63
C TYR A 248 0.59 11.95 3.18
N VAL A 249 -0.70 12.13 2.96
CA VAL A 249 -1.29 12.53 1.68
C VAL A 249 -1.22 14.05 1.55
N PRO A 250 -0.65 14.61 0.47
CA PRO A 250 -0.82 16.04 0.15
C PRO A 250 -2.29 16.43 -0.04
N LEU A 251 -2.72 17.57 0.48
CA LEU A 251 -4.10 18.06 0.32
C LEU A 251 -4.49 18.23 -1.15
N GLY A 252 -3.58 18.68 -2.00
CA GLY A 252 -3.82 18.82 -3.44
C GLY A 252 -4.07 17.50 -4.19
N PHE A 253 -4.11 16.36 -3.50
CA PHE A 253 -4.58 15.09 -4.07
C PHE A 253 -6.10 14.92 -3.97
N TYR A 254 -6.79 15.77 -3.21
CA TYR A 254 -8.25 15.77 -3.05
C TYR A 254 -8.98 16.65 -4.05
N ASP A 255 -8.28 17.62 -4.63
CA ASP A 255 -8.83 18.60 -5.57
C ASP A 255 -9.18 17.98 -6.94
#